data_AF-A0A7W0R2G3-F1
#
_entry.id   AF-A0A7W0R2G3-F1
#
_cell.length_a   1.000
_cell.length_b   1.000
_cell.length_c   1.000
_cell.angle_alpha   90.00
_cell.angle_beta   90.00
_cell.angle_gamma   90.00
#
_symmetry.space_group_name_H-M   'P 1'
#
loop_
_entity.id
_entity.type
_entity.pdbx_description
1 polymer ?
#
loop_
_entity_poly.entity_id
_entity_poly.type
_entity_poly.pdbx_seq_one_letter_code
_entity_poly.pdbx_strand_id
1 'polypeptide(L)'
;MGSLQVRRADPHPTRPSGCVPTPQDGIRAAYQTFVFDNEPEATAFTHFIDAETGAVLIRYNDVDHLQEEEEDDPSWLVFPNVPPLDYSSTDTRELWCWFGDSANCERILENDAARVPWDVDARTGTPTFTSRGNQARATENWFNNNPFSVGVNFATPRPERDYEYEWTNQWFEERCNPNTTFTSPERNDIDAAIGNLFAMHNRMHDWSYYLGFTEVSYNLQDFNFGEGGRENDPEHGNAQAGGVTGGPPGYQARDNANQITPPDGSLPITNMYLWQPIPGGFYSPCVDGDYDMSVIGHEYTHAITNRMVGGPDAGLSGTQARSMGESWSDLVAIEYLQEYDFVPVADENPFAVGPYVTGDKNAGIRNYGMNDSPLNYSNIGYDITGPQ
;
A
#
# COMPACT_ATOMS: atom_id res chain seq x y z
N MET A 1 32.20 35.20 -17.66
CA MET A 1 32.32 35.99 -16.41
C MET A 1 30.97 36.62 -16.15
N GLY A 2 30.08 35.89 -15.47
CA GLY A 2 28.79 36.40 -15.01
C GLY A 2 28.86 36.52 -13.50
N SER A 3 28.64 37.73 -12.99
CA SER A 3 28.78 38.09 -11.58
C SER A 3 27.70 37.40 -10.74
N LEU A 4 28.10 36.69 -9.70
CA LEU A 4 27.24 36.29 -8.59
C LEU A 4 26.76 37.58 -7.89
N GLN A 5 25.54 38.04 -8.17
CA GLN A 5 24.89 39.04 -7.33
C GLN A 5 24.24 38.32 -6.16
N VAL A 6 24.96 38.23 -5.04
CA VAL A 6 24.34 38.01 -3.74
C VAL A 6 23.57 39.29 -3.40
N ARG A 7 22.31 39.37 -3.80
CA ARG A 7 21.37 40.30 -3.16
C ARG A 7 20.98 39.67 -1.84
N ARG A 8 21.26 40.37 -0.74
CA ARG A 8 20.68 40.06 0.57
C ARG A 8 19.17 40.00 0.39
N ALA A 9 18.60 38.81 0.56
CA ALA A 9 17.20 38.69 0.93
C ALA A 9 17.06 39.44 2.27
N ASP A 10 16.15 40.41 2.32
CA ASP A 10 15.82 41.08 3.57
C ASP A 10 15.31 40.02 4.57
N PRO A 11 15.85 39.96 5.80
CA PRO A 11 15.39 39.01 6.79
C PRO A 11 14.02 39.47 7.30
N HIS A 12 12.95 38.97 6.69
CA HIS A 12 11.63 39.00 7.30
C HIS A 12 11.55 37.95 8.43
N PRO A 13 10.76 38.22 9.48
CA PRO A 13 11.10 37.84 10.84
C PRO A 13 11.05 36.33 11.06
N THR A 14 12.16 35.74 11.48
CA THR A 14 12.17 34.45 12.18
C THR A 14 11.28 34.60 13.42
N ARG A 15 10.06 34.10 13.36
CA ARG A 15 9.23 33.95 14.56
C ARG A 15 9.79 32.73 15.33
N PRO A 16 10.05 32.82 16.64
CA PRO A 16 10.31 31.64 17.43
C PRO A 16 9.02 30.83 17.49
N SER A 17 8.90 29.83 16.64
CA SER A 17 7.67 29.07 16.41
C SER A 17 7.83 27.68 17.01
N GLY A 18 7.59 27.59 18.31
CA GLY A 18 7.12 26.36 18.92
C GLY A 18 8.11 25.19 18.98
N CYS A 19 7.57 24.15 19.59
CA CYS A 19 8.22 22.89 19.93
C CYS A 19 7.74 21.83 18.93
N VAL A 20 8.67 21.20 18.22
CA VAL A 20 8.38 20.14 17.24
C VAL A 20 8.69 18.79 17.88
N PRO A 21 7.70 17.90 18.07
CA PRO A 21 7.96 16.54 18.55
C PRO A 21 8.68 15.74 17.46
N THR A 22 9.82 15.14 17.79
CA THR A 22 10.54 14.22 16.91
C THR A 22 10.49 12.80 17.48
N PRO A 23 10.41 11.76 16.62
CA PRO A 23 10.24 10.38 17.08
C PRO A 23 11.39 9.85 17.94
N GLN A 24 12.62 10.35 17.69
CA GLN A 24 13.85 9.83 18.31
C GLN A 24 14.39 10.73 19.44
N ASP A 25 14.18 12.05 19.34
CA ASP A 25 14.81 13.02 20.25
C ASP A 25 13.80 13.80 21.11
N GLY A 26 12.53 13.40 21.09
CA GLY A 26 11.47 14.06 21.83
C GLY A 26 11.17 15.47 21.30
N ILE A 27 10.75 16.37 22.18
CA ILE A 27 10.37 17.72 21.77
C ILE A 27 11.61 18.58 21.50
N ARG A 28 11.77 19.04 20.26
CA ARG A 28 12.86 19.91 19.80
C ARG A 28 12.39 21.34 19.62
N ALA A 29 13.20 22.30 20.01
CA ALA A 29 12.95 23.71 19.67
C ALA A 29 13.28 23.93 18.19
N ALA A 30 12.40 24.59 17.44
CA ALA A 30 12.60 24.80 16.01
C ALA A 30 12.34 26.25 15.57
N TYR A 31 13.00 26.65 14.49
CA TYR A 31 12.70 27.85 13.72
C TYR A 31 11.83 27.48 12.52
N GLN A 32 10.65 28.08 12.41
CA GLN A 32 9.88 28.04 11.17
C GLN A 32 10.48 29.06 10.20
N THR A 33 10.84 28.59 9.02
CA THR A 33 11.34 29.42 7.92
C THR A 33 10.52 29.17 6.67
N PHE A 34 10.20 30.24 5.95
CA PHE A 34 9.51 30.16 4.68
C PHE A 34 10.52 30.43 3.57
N VAL A 35 10.58 29.55 2.58
CA VAL A 35 11.42 29.69 1.39
C VAL A 35 10.50 29.85 0.20
N PHE A 36 10.68 30.90 -0.59
CA PHE A 36 9.93 31.13 -1.82
C PHE A 36 10.92 31.42 -2.95
N ASP A 37 10.75 30.76 -4.09
CA ASP A 37 11.42 31.06 -5.35
C ASP A 37 10.44 31.78 -6.30
N ASN A 38 10.92 32.81 -6.98
CA ASN A 38 10.13 33.66 -7.89
C ASN A 38 10.42 33.32 -9.37
N GLU A 39 10.77 32.07 -9.65
CA GLU A 39 10.94 31.53 -10.99
C GLU A 39 9.59 31.03 -11.58
N PRO A 40 9.50 30.72 -12.89
CA PRO A 40 8.25 30.33 -13.55
C PRO A 40 7.53 29.11 -12.93
N GLU A 41 8.27 28.23 -12.27
CA GLU A 41 7.77 27.23 -11.33
C GLU A 41 8.06 27.75 -9.93
N ALA A 42 7.12 28.50 -9.36
CA ALA A 42 7.29 29.04 -8.02
C ALA A 42 7.37 27.87 -7.03
N THR A 43 8.50 27.74 -6.33
CA THR A 43 8.61 26.80 -5.21
C THR A 43 8.43 27.57 -3.92
N ALA A 44 7.60 27.06 -3.03
CA ALA A 44 7.28 27.66 -1.75
C ALA A 44 7.32 26.54 -0.70
N PHE A 45 8.09 26.72 0.37
CA PHE A 45 8.23 25.70 1.39
C PHE A 45 8.29 26.31 2.79
N THR A 46 7.48 25.77 3.70
CA THR A 46 7.62 25.99 5.14
C THR A 46 8.53 24.90 5.70
N HIS A 47 9.68 25.29 6.25
CA HIS A 47 10.57 24.39 6.95
C HIS A 47 10.52 24.63 8.45
N PHE A 48 10.55 23.58 9.25
CA PHE A 48 10.87 23.62 10.68
C PHE A 48 12.31 23.16 10.86
N ILE A 49 13.19 24.07 11.23
CA ILE A 49 14.63 23.83 11.37
C ILE A 49 14.98 23.71 12.83
N ASP A 50 15.65 22.62 13.22
CA ASP A 50 16.14 22.41 14.58
C ASP A 50 17.01 23.60 15.03
N ALA A 51 16.66 24.17 16.18
CA ALA A 51 17.29 25.39 16.67
C ALA A 51 18.72 25.19 17.18
N GLU A 52 19.13 23.94 17.45
CA GLU A 52 20.45 23.58 17.96
C GLU A 52 21.38 23.08 16.84
N THR A 53 20.88 22.26 15.93
CA THR A 53 21.69 21.58 14.90
C THR A 53 21.59 22.22 13.52
N GLY A 54 20.52 22.98 13.25
CA GLY A 54 20.25 23.53 11.92
C GLY A 54 19.73 22.50 10.91
N ALA A 55 19.41 21.28 11.33
CA ALA A 55 18.78 20.28 10.47
C ALA A 55 17.31 20.63 10.20
N VAL A 56 16.82 20.31 9.00
CA VAL A 56 15.38 20.39 8.70
C VAL A 56 14.70 19.21 9.40
N LEU A 57 13.75 19.52 10.28
CA LEU A 57 12.94 18.54 11.01
C LEU A 57 11.67 18.17 10.25
N ILE A 58 11.02 19.17 9.65
CA ILE A 58 9.78 19.03 8.86
C ILE A 58 9.85 20.02 7.69
N ARG A 59 9.35 19.61 6.53
CA ARG A 59 9.11 20.49 5.38
C ARG A 59 7.65 20.34 4.97
N TYR A 60 6.99 21.46 4.69
CA TYR A 60 5.69 21.54 4.03
C TYR A 60 5.88 22.26 2.71
N ASN A 61 5.30 21.75 1.64
CA ASN A 61 5.16 22.46 0.37
C ASN A 61 4.02 23.48 0.53
N ASP A 62 4.32 24.76 0.29
CA ASP A 62 3.36 25.88 0.37
C ASP A 62 2.93 26.34 -1.04
N VAL A 63 3.29 25.61 -2.09
CA VAL A 63 2.86 25.92 -3.46
C VAL A 63 1.44 25.39 -3.64
N ASP A 64 0.45 26.29 -3.56
CA ASP A 64 -0.80 26.08 -4.27
C ASP A 64 -0.50 26.21 -5.76
N HIS A 65 -0.56 25.10 -6.50
CA HIS A 65 -0.50 25.10 -7.95
C HIS A 65 -1.77 25.77 -8.51
N LEU A 66 -1.84 27.10 -8.49
CA LEU A 66 -2.77 27.86 -9.33
C LEU A 66 -2.27 27.81 -10.79
N GLN A 67 -2.17 26.62 -11.36
CA GLN A 67 -2.35 26.47 -12.80
C GLN A 67 -3.85 26.45 -13.05
N GLU A 68 -4.29 27.27 -14.01
CA GLU A 68 -5.67 27.30 -14.50
C GLU A 68 -6.02 26.03 -15.30
N GLU A 69 -5.70 24.84 -14.76
CA GLU A 69 -6.17 23.53 -15.21
C GLU A 69 -6.63 22.80 -13.94
N GLU A 70 -7.94 22.74 -13.72
CA GLU A 70 -8.61 21.90 -12.70
C GLU A 70 -8.37 20.38 -12.92
N GLU A 71 -7.25 19.97 -13.54
CA GLU A 71 -7.14 18.69 -14.27
C GLU A 71 -5.93 17.80 -13.91
N ASP A 72 -5.05 18.15 -12.96
CA ASP A 72 -3.84 17.33 -12.65
C ASP A 72 -3.73 16.81 -11.19
N ASP A 73 -4.86 16.63 -10.49
CA ASP A 73 -4.92 15.93 -9.20
C ASP A 73 -5.36 14.46 -9.39
N PRO A 74 -4.42 13.51 -9.51
CA PRO A 74 -4.78 12.10 -9.63
C PRO A 74 -5.49 11.62 -8.36
N SER A 75 -6.50 10.77 -8.55
CA SER A 75 -7.31 10.25 -7.45
C SER A 75 -7.63 8.77 -7.60
N TRP A 76 -7.82 8.08 -6.47
CA TRP A 76 -8.06 6.66 -6.37
C TRP A 76 -9.25 6.39 -5.46
N LEU A 77 -10.23 5.65 -5.96
CA LEU A 77 -11.37 5.19 -5.19
C LEU A 77 -11.07 3.81 -4.59
N VAL A 78 -10.94 3.74 -3.26
CA VAL A 78 -10.34 2.59 -2.58
C VAL A 78 -11.08 2.18 -1.32
N PHE A 79 -10.97 0.92 -0.90
CA PHE A 79 -11.34 0.49 0.44
C PHE A 79 -10.15 0.73 1.38
N PRO A 80 -10.24 1.64 2.37
CA PRO A 80 -9.14 1.88 3.31
C PRO A 80 -8.76 0.65 4.14
N ASN A 81 -9.74 -0.21 4.41
CA ASN A 81 -9.57 -1.46 5.11
C ASN A 81 -10.19 -2.63 4.33
N VAL A 82 -11.52 -2.73 4.34
CA VAL A 82 -12.29 -3.82 3.72
C VAL A 82 -13.64 -3.29 3.22
N PRO A 83 -14.31 -3.99 2.29
CA PRO A 83 -15.73 -3.80 2.02
C PRO A 83 -16.61 -4.15 3.23
N PRO A 84 -17.93 -3.86 3.18
CA PRO A 84 -18.83 -4.14 4.30
C PRO A 84 -18.77 -5.60 4.79
N LEU A 85 -18.60 -5.79 6.11
CA LEU A 85 -18.53 -7.12 6.73
C LEU A 85 -19.88 -7.86 6.81
N ASP A 86 -20.98 -7.23 6.36
CA ASP A 86 -22.25 -7.89 6.10
C ASP A 86 -22.36 -8.38 4.64
N TYR A 87 -21.31 -8.18 3.84
CA TYR A 87 -21.18 -8.50 2.42
C TYR A 87 -22.20 -7.81 1.53
N SER A 88 -22.81 -6.73 2.01
CA SER A 88 -23.64 -5.88 1.17
C SER A 88 -22.81 -5.21 0.07
N SER A 89 -23.43 -5.03 -1.09
CA SER A 89 -22.82 -4.35 -2.24
C SER A 89 -22.93 -2.82 -2.13
N THR A 90 -22.98 -2.30 -0.90
CA THR A 90 -22.87 -0.86 -0.65
C THR A 90 -21.42 -0.46 -0.80
N ASP A 91 -21.16 0.44 -1.75
CA ASP A 91 -19.81 0.96 -1.97
C ASP A 91 -19.43 1.91 -0.83
N THR A 92 -18.45 1.49 -0.04
CA THR A 92 -17.90 2.24 1.11
C THR A 92 -16.46 2.69 0.84
N ARG A 93 -16.07 2.76 -0.43
CA ARG A 93 -14.74 3.24 -0.81
C ARG A 93 -14.62 4.74 -0.55
N GLU A 94 -13.42 5.14 -0.14
CA GLU A 94 -13.04 6.54 0.04
C GLU A 94 -12.34 7.05 -1.22
N LEU A 95 -12.63 8.30 -1.61
CA LEU A 95 -11.88 8.97 -2.66
C LEU A 95 -10.60 9.58 -2.06
N TRP A 96 -9.44 9.03 -2.42
CA TRP A 96 -8.14 9.59 -2.05
C TRP A 96 -7.53 10.36 -3.21
N CYS A 97 -6.96 11.52 -2.96
CA CYS A 97 -6.39 12.40 -3.99
C CYS A 97 -4.97 12.79 -3.61
N TRP A 98 -4.19 13.14 -4.60
CA TRP A 98 -2.80 13.48 -4.37
C TRP A 98 -2.64 14.85 -3.71
N PHE A 99 -3.20 15.90 -4.32
CA PHE A 99 -3.13 17.28 -3.84
C PHE A 99 -4.35 17.70 -3.02
N GLY A 100 -5.51 17.07 -3.25
CA GLY A 100 -6.74 17.38 -2.52
C GLY A 100 -7.56 18.52 -3.12
N ASP A 101 -7.44 18.74 -4.42
CA ASP A 101 -8.18 19.77 -5.16
C ASP A 101 -9.65 19.38 -5.37
N SER A 102 -9.95 18.08 -5.33
CA SER A 102 -11.32 17.57 -5.39
C SER A 102 -12.11 17.91 -4.13
N ALA A 103 -13.31 18.49 -4.30
CA ALA A 103 -14.22 18.78 -3.19
C ALA A 103 -14.72 17.52 -2.45
N ASN A 104 -14.60 16.33 -3.08
CA ASN A 104 -14.96 15.05 -2.49
C ASN A 104 -13.74 14.30 -1.94
N CYS A 105 -12.57 14.94 -1.88
CA CYS A 105 -11.37 14.29 -1.39
C CYS A 105 -11.48 13.96 0.10
N GLU A 106 -11.38 12.68 0.43
CA GLU A 106 -11.43 12.19 1.81
C GLU A 106 -10.03 12.06 2.41
N ARG A 107 -8.98 11.97 1.57
CA ARG A 107 -7.59 11.86 2.02
C ARG A 107 -6.61 12.43 1.00
N ILE A 108 -5.67 13.24 1.50
CA ILE A 108 -4.55 13.77 0.74
C ILE A 108 -3.36 12.80 0.85
N LEU A 109 -2.73 12.48 -0.28
CA LEU A 109 -1.70 11.46 -0.39
C LEU A 109 -0.28 12.02 -0.58
N GLU A 110 -0.11 13.26 -1.03
CA GLU A 110 1.21 13.87 -1.22
C GLU A 110 2.06 13.77 0.06
N ASN A 111 3.25 13.20 -0.07
CA ASN A 111 4.17 13.02 1.05
C ASN A 111 5.63 12.82 0.56
N ASP A 112 6.60 12.94 1.46
CA ASP A 112 8.04 12.87 1.12
C ASP A 112 8.53 11.45 0.74
N ALA A 113 7.81 10.39 1.10
CA ALA A 113 8.16 9.01 0.76
C ALA A 113 7.86 8.67 -0.71
N ALA A 114 6.89 9.34 -1.32
CA ALA A 114 6.60 9.26 -2.74
C ALA A 114 6.83 10.63 -3.40
N ARG A 115 8.02 10.80 -4.00
CA ARG A 115 8.47 12.09 -4.58
C ARG A 115 7.73 12.52 -5.84
N VAL A 116 6.90 11.64 -6.40
CA VAL A 116 6.00 11.90 -7.52
C VAL A 116 4.68 11.21 -7.26
N PRO A 117 3.56 11.66 -7.85
CA PRO A 117 2.29 10.96 -7.73
C PRO A 117 2.40 9.48 -8.11
N TRP A 118 1.61 8.64 -7.45
CA TRP A 118 1.74 7.19 -7.59
C TRP A 118 1.61 6.70 -9.03
N ASP A 119 0.85 7.37 -9.89
CA ASP A 119 0.70 7.04 -11.31
C ASP A 119 1.71 7.72 -12.25
N VAL A 120 2.84 8.22 -11.74
CA VAL A 120 3.88 8.89 -12.55
C VAL A 120 5.11 8.01 -12.70
N ASP A 121 5.66 7.95 -13.91
CA ASP A 121 6.99 7.38 -14.15
C ASP A 121 8.05 8.35 -13.61
N ALA A 122 8.64 8.03 -12.47
CA ALA A 122 9.57 8.90 -11.76
C ALA A 122 10.84 9.25 -12.55
N ARG A 123 11.17 8.49 -13.62
CA ARG A 123 12.33 8.78 -14.47
C ARG A 123 12.01 9.84 -15.52
N THR A 124 10.78 9.88 -16.01
CA THR A 124 10.36 10.82 -17.07
C THR A 124 9.51 11.97 -16.55
N GLY A 125 8.95 11.85 -15.34
CA GLY A 125 7.99 12.80 -14.78
C GLY A 125 6.65 12.81 -15.52
N THR A 126 6.33 11.76 -16.29
CA THR A 126 5.10 11.69 -17.09
C THR A 126 4.09 10.74 -16.46
N PRO A 127 2.80 11.11 -16.38
CA PRO A 127 1.75 10.18 -15.95
C PRO A 127 1.70 8.92 -16.82
N THR A 128 1.46 7.78 -16.19
CA THR A 128 1.29 6.48 -16.84
C THR A 128 -0.16 6.22 -17.21
N PHE A 129 -1.10 7.00 -16.65
CA PHE A 129 -2.55 6.91 -16.85
C PHE A 129 -3.14 5.55 -16.48
N THR A 130 -2.45 4.76 -15.66
CA THR A 130 -2.84 3.39 -15.29
C THR A 130 -2.19 2.98 -13.96
N SER A 131 -2.41 1.75 -13.52
CA SER A 131 -1.88 1.15 -12.29
C SER A 131 -0.37 0.83 -12.35
N ARG A 132 0.45 1.82 -12.74
CA ARG A 132 1.91 1.73 -12.84
C ARG A 132 2.56 3.00 -12.30
N GLY A 133 3.46 2.82 -11.34
CA GLY A 133 4.15 3.91 -10.64
C GLY A 133 5.61 3.62 -10.36
N ASN A 134 6.19 4.47 -9.51
CA ASN A 134 7.54 4.27 -8.99
C ASN A 134 7.59 3.16 -7.94
N GLN A 135 6.63 3.11 -7.01
CA GLN A 135 6.73 2.22 -5.84
C GLN A 135 6.03 0.89 -6.07
N ALA A 136 4.96 0.93 -6.85
CA ALA A 136 4.16 -0.24 -7.14
C ALA A 136 3.68 -0.25 -8.58
N ARG A 137 3.23 -1.42 -9.00
CA ARG A 137 2.49 -1.66 -10.23
C ARG A 137 1.53 -2.81 -10.00
N ALA A 138 0.32 -2.74 -10.55
CA ALA A 138 -0.67 -3.79 -10.36
C ALA A 138 -1.29 -4.23 -11.69
N THR A 139 -1.52 -5.52 -11.85
CA THR A 139 -2.02 -6.13 -13.08
C THR A 139 -2.94 -7.31 -12.79
N GLU A 140 -3.79 -7.67 -13.76
CA GLU A 140 -4.58 -8.91 -13.74
C GLU A 140 -3.71 -10.15 -14.01
N ASN A 141 -4.04 -11.28 -13.36
CA ASN A 141 -3.41 -12.57 -13.62
C ASN A 141 -4.33 -13.80 -13.48
N TRP A 142 -5.52 -13.81 -14.10
CA TRP A 142 -6.56 -14.82 -13.95
C TRP A 142 -6.21 -16.23 -14.42
N PHE A 143 -5.39 -16.33 -15.47
CA PHE A 143 -5.18 -17.57 -16.21
C PHE A 143 -3.88 -18.30 -15.85
N ASN A 144 -3.22 -17.88 -14.77
CA ASN A 144 -1.96 -18.46 -14.35
C ASN A 144 -1.97 -18.76 -12.84
N ASN A 145 -1.71 -20.02 -12.49
CA ASN A 145 -1.62 -20.46 -11.10
C ASN A 145 -0.16 -20.49 -10.61
N ASN A 146 0.82 -20.12 -11.44
CA ASN A 146 2.20 -20.04 -11.01
C ASN A 146 2.42 -18.78 -10.17
N PRO A 147 2.77 -18.88 -8.87
CA PRO A 147 2.96 -17.71 -8.02
C PRO A 147 4.13 -16.82 -8.46
N PHE A 148 5.04 -17.34 -9.31
CA PHE A 148 6.15 -16.57 -9.88
C PHE A 148 5.81 -15.88 -11.20
N SER A 149 4.60 -16.04 -11.72
CA SER A 149 4.19 -15.34 -12.94
C SER A 149 3.85 -13.89 -12.65
N VAL A 150 4.26 -13.01 -13.56
CA VAL A 150 4.00 -11.57 -13.52
C VAL A 150 2.90 -11.28 -14.53
N GLY A 151 1.79 -10.70 -14.07
CA GLY A 151 0.72 -10.22 -14.93
C GLY A 151 1.20 -9.07 -15.82
N VAL A 152 0.47 -8.82 -16.90
CA VAL A 152 0.85 -7.81 -17.91
C VAL A 152 -0.27 -6.83 -18.26
N ASN A 153 -1.50 -7.13 -17.85
CA ASN A 153 -2.67 -6.31 -18.13
C ASN A 153 -2.90 -5.38 -16.95
N PHE A 154 -2.52 -4.11 -17.10
CA PHE A 154 -2.83 -3.06 -16.13
C PHE A 154 -4.32 -2.70 -16.14
N ALA A 155 -4.75 -1.90 -15.15
CA ALA A 155 -6.10 -1.34 -15.13
C ALA A 155 -6.36 -0.50 -16.38
N THR A 156 -7.63 -0.46 -16.79
CA THR A 156 -8.10 0.32 -17.93
C THR A 156 -7.63 1.77 -17.79
N PRO A 157 -6.89 2.32 -18.77
CA PRO A 157 -6.30 3.64 -18.63
C PRO A 157 -7.32 4.76 -18.37
N ARG A 158 -6.93 5.74 -17.57
CA ARG A 158 -7.71 6.94 -17.20
C ARG A 158 -6.92 8.20 -17.59
N PRO A 159 -7.17 8.77 -18.78
CA PRO A 159 -6.49 9.98 -19.24
C PRO A 159 -6.63 11.17 -18.29
N GLU A 160 -7.77 11.25 -17.60
CA GLU A 160 -8.09 12.27 -16.60
C GLU A 160 -7.54 11.93 -15.21
N ARG A 161 -6.83 10.81 -15.06
CA ARG A 161 -6.21 10.33 -13.81
C ARG A 161 -7.22 10.14 -12.65
N ASP A 162 -8.48 9.90 -13.00
CA ASP A 162 -9.60 9.54 -12.14
C ASP A 162 -9.72 8.00 -12.04
N TYR A 163 -8.95 7.38 -11.14
CA TYR A 163 -8.96 5.92 -10.94
C TYR A 163 -10.19 5.44 -10.14
N GLU A 164 -11.37 5.90 -10.56
CA GLU A 164 -12.70 5.61 -10.01
C GLU A 164 -13.39 4.52 -10.84
N TYR A 165 -13.00 3.27 -10.65
CA TYR A 165 -13.63 2.13 -11.33
C TYR A 165 -14.89 1.68 -10.60
N GLU A 166 -15.91 1.27 -11.35
CA GLU A 166 -17.13 0.70 -10.79
C GLU A 166 -16.81 -0.58 -10.00
N TRP A 167 -17.45 -0.73 -8.84
CA TRP A 167 -17.38 -1.94 -8.03
C TRP A 167 -18.80 -2.46 -7.82
N THR A 168 -19.03 -3.70 -8.26
CA THR A 168 -20.35 -4.34 -8.24
C THR A 168 -20.43 -5.52 -7.27
N ASN A 169 -19.32 -5.84 -6.59
CA ASN A 169 -19.20 -6.99 -5.68
C ASN A 169 -19.53 -8.31 -6.42
N GLN A 170 -19.13 -8.42 -7.68
CA GLN A 170 -19.67 -9.40 -8.62
C GLN A 170 -19.37 -10.84 -8.20
N TRP A 171 -18.19 -11.09 -7.61
CA TRP A 171 -17.82 -12.42 -7.14
C TRP A 171 -18.77 -12.94 -6.05
N PHE A 172 -19.19 -12.06 -5.15
CA PHE A 172 -20.17 -12.37 -4.11
C PHE A 172 -21.57 -12.58 -4.70
N GLU A 173 -22.05 -11.63 -5.51
CA GLU A 173 -23.39 -11.65 -6.11
C GLU A 173 -23.61 -12.87 -7.03
N GLU A 174 -22.58 -13.25 -7.78
CA GLU A 174 -22.57 -14.43 -8.65
C GLU A 174 -22.26 -15.73 -7.90
N ARG A 175 -22.05 -15.66 -6.58
CA ARG A 175 -21.81 -16.81 -5.69
C ARG A 175 -20.61 -17.66 -6.13
N CYS A 176 -19.48 -17.00 -6.35
CA CYS A 176 -18.24 -17.64 -6.77
C CYS A 176 -18.36 -18.43 -8.09
N ASN A 177 -19.16 -17.95 -9.05
CA ASN A 177 -19.38 -18.66 -10.31
C ASN A 177 -18.41 -18.20 -11.42
N PRO A 178 -17.30 -18.93 -11.67
CA PRO A 178 -16.30 -18.50 -12.66
C PRO A 178 -16.83 -18.51 -14.11
N ASN A 179 -18.00 -19.11 -14.38
CA ASN A 179 -18.52 -19.18 -15.75
C ASN A 179 -19.22 -17.89 -16.19
N THR A 180 -19.71 -17.09 -15.24
CA THR A 180 -20.47 -15.85 -15.52
C THR A 180 -19.65 -14.62 -15.22
N THR A 181 -18.91 -14.65 -14.11
CA THR A 181 -18.24 -13.47 -13.54
C THR A 181 -17.11 -12.92 -14.41
N PHE A 182 -16.23 -13.76 -14.99
CA PHE A 182 -15.07 -13.26 -15.77
C PHE A 182 -15.41 -12.82 -17.20
N THR A 183 -16.61 -13.14 -17.69
CA THR A 183 -17.07 -12.77 -19.05
C THR A 183 -18.18 -11.74 -19.04
N SER A 184 -18.59 -11.27 -17.87
CA SER A 184 -19.53 -10.16 -17.71
C SER A 184 -18.92 -8.86 -18.25
N PRO A 185 -19.74 -7.81 -18.49
CA PRO A 185 -19.23 -6.47 -18.81
C PRO A 185 -18.30 -5.90 -17.73
N GLU A 186 -18.57 -6.20 -16.46
CA GLU A 186 -17.80 -5.72 -15.29
C GLU A 186 -16.52 -6.54 -15.08
N ARG A 187 -16.45 -7.74 -15.69
CA ARG A 187 -15.32 -8.66 -15.70
C ARG A 187 -14.77 -8.92 -14.29
N ASN A 188 -15.65 -9.29 -13.36
CA ASN A 188 -15.33 -9.48 -11.95
C ASN A 188 -14.66 -8.28 -11.28
N ASP A 189 -15.12 -7.06 -11.56
CA ASP A 189 -14.62 -5.83 -10.91
C ASP A 189 -13.09 -5.62 -11.06
N ILE A 190 -12.48 -6.17 -12.11
CA ILE A 190 -11.01 -6.29 -12.21
C ILE A 190 -10.27 -4.97 -12.17
N ASP A 191 -10.82 -3.92 -12.79
CA ASP A 191 -10.17 -2.61 -12.76
C ASP A 191 -10.24 -1.99 -11.35
N ALA A 192 -11.34 -2.21 -10.61
CA ALA A 192 -11.45 -1.81 -9.22
C ALA A 192 -10.51 -2.61 -8.31
N ALA A 193 -10.35 -3.92 -8.54
CA ALA A 193 -9.39 -4.77 -7.82
C ALA A 193 -7.94 -4.30 -8.05
N ILE A 194 -7.55 -4.10 -9.30
CA ILE A 194 -6.21 -3.60 -9.65
C ILE A 194 -5.97 -2.20 -9.07
N GLY A 195 -6.94 -1.29 -9.19
CA GLY A 195 -6.85 0.07 -8.66
C GLY A 195 -6.68 0.09 -7.13
N ASN A 196 -7.47 -0.73 -6.42
CA ASN A 196 -7.36 -0.88 -4.97
C ASN A 196 -6.01 -1.44 -4.55
N LEU A 197 -5.59 -2.57 -5.14
CA LEU A 197 -4.30 -3.20 -4.82
C LEU A 197 -3.12 -2.25 -5.09
N PHE A 198 -3.16 -1.53 -6.20
CA PHE A 198 -2.16 -0.53 -6.55
C PHE A 198 -2.04 0.56 -5.48
N ALA A 199 -3.17 1.15 -5.07
CA ALA A 199 -3.18 2.18 -4.04
C ALA A 199 -2.70 1.64 -2.68
N MET A 200 -3.14 0.43 -2.29
CA MET A 200 -2.74 -0.18 -1.02
C MET A 200 -1.24 -0.50 -0.96
N HIS A 201 -0.63 -0.98 -2.06
CA HIS A 201 0.82 -1.17 -2.10
C HIS A 201 1.60 0.14 -2.00
N ASN A 202 1.14 1.21 -2.65
CA ASN A 202 1.77 2.52 -2.49
C ASN A 202 1.61 3.07 -1.05
N ARG A 203 0.47 2.81 -0.39
CA ARG A 203 0.31 3.17 1.04
C ARG A 203 1.29 2.43 1.95
N MET A 204 1.46 1.13 1.75
CA MET A 204 2.42 0.35 2.53
C MET A 204 3.85 0.81 2.27
N HIS A 205 4.18 1.12 1.01
CA HIS A 205 5.45 1.75 0.67
C HIS A 205 5.65 3.03 1.49
N ASP A 206 4.74 4.00 1.37
CA ASP A 206 4.91 5.33 1.96
C ASP A 206 4.96 5.28 3.48
N TRP A 207 4.10 4.46 4.09
CA TRP A 207 4.08 4.27 5.54
C TRP A 207 5.37 3.60 6.05
N SER A 208 5.81 2.52 5.41
CA SER A 208 7.03 1.81 5.83
C SER A 208 8.31 2.62 5.57
N TYR A 209 8.30 3.55 4.60
CA TYR A 209 9.39 4.48 4.36
C TYR A 209 9.72 5.32 5.60
N TYR A 210 8.68 5.88 6.26
CA TYR A 210 8.85 6.65 7.50
C TYR A 210 9.29 5.80 8.69
N LEU A 211 9.12 4.48 8.61
CA LEU A 211 9.61 3.52 9.59
C LEU A 211 11.04 3.03 9.27
N GLY A 212 11.64 3.52 8.19
CA GLY A 212 13.02 3.24 7.81
C GLY A 212 13.18 2.16 6.74
N PHE A 213 12.11 1.79 6.02
CA PHE A 213 12.20 1.00 4.79
C PHE A 213 12.33 1.93 3.58
N THR A 214 13.51 2.51 3.44
CA THR A 214 13.93 3.42 2.36
C THR A 214 14.84 2.73 1.34
N GLU A 215 15.31 3.46 0.32
CA GLU A 215 16.16 2.96 -0.76
C GLU A 215 17.44 2.28 -0.26
N VAL A 216 18.13 2.90 0.71
CA VAL A 216 19.37 2.33 1.29
C VAL A 216 19.14 1.10 2.17
N SER A 217 17.88 0.89 2.56
CA SER A 217 17.37 -0.27 3.29
C SER A 217 16.47 -1.15 2.42
N TYR A 218 16.67 -1.08 1.09
CA TYR A 218 16.18 -2.06 0.11
C TYR A 218 14.67 -2.07 -0.06
N ASN A 219 14.05 -0.88 0.00
CA ASN A 219 12.64 -0.71 -0.33
C ASN A 219 12.33 -1.06 -1.78
N LEU A 220 11.04 -1.00 -2.13
CA LEU A 220 10.54 -1.45 -3.42
C LEU A 220 10.28 -0.24 -4.31
N GLN A 221 11.21 0.09 -5.21
CA GLN A 221 11.05 1.23 -6.11
C GLN A 221 11.68 0.98 -7.50
N ASP A 222 11.05 1.52 -8.55
CA ASP A 222 11.63 1.50 -9.89
C ASP A 222 12.83 2.43 -10.00
N PHE A 223 12.74 3.63 -9.42
CA PHE A 223 13.79 4.65 -9.41
C PHE A 223 14.06 5.14 -7.99
N ASN A 224 15.36 5.21 -7.61
CA ASN A 224 15.79 5.52 -6.25
C ASN A 224 16.33 6.95 -6.11
N PHE A 225 16.15 7.80 -7.14
CA PHE A 225 16.56 9.20 -7.13
C PHE A 225 18.06 9.44 -6.79
N GLY A 226 18.90 8.41 -6.93
CA GLY A 226 20.31 8.46 -6.56
C GLY A 226 20.61 8.31 -5.06
N GLU A 227 19.63 7.94 -4.23
CA GLU A 227 19.78 7.80 -2.76
C GLU A 227 20.55 6.53 -2.34
N GLY A 228 20.63 5.53 -3.22
CA GLY A 228 21.28 4.25 -2.95
C GLY A 228 20.36 3.08 -3.23
N GLY A 229 20.68 1.90 -2.68
CA GLY A 229 19.96 0.66 -2.98
C GLY A 229 20.15 0.20 -4.43
N ARG A 230 19.36 -0.81 -4.83
CA ARG A 230 19.19 -1.17 -6.23
C ARG A 230 17.79 -0.76 -6.68
N GLU A 231 17.70 -0.46 -7.96
CA GLU A 231 16.48 0.04 -8.62
C GLU A 231 15.80 -1.09 -9.42
N ASN A 232 14.66 -0.77 -10.05
CA ASN A 232 13.87 -1.63 -10.93
C ASN A 232 13.14 -2.77 -10.21
N ASP A 233 12.78 -2.55 -8.96
CA ASP A 233 12.05 -3.52 -8.14
C ASP A 233 10.83 -2.95 -7.41
N PRO A 234 9.93 -2.21 -8.11
CA PRO A 234 8.65 -1.84 -7.52
C PRO A 234 7.85 -3.08 -7.15
N GLU A 235 6.96 -2.95 -6.16
CA GLU A 235 6.01 -4.01 -5.83
C GLU A 235 5.13 -4.35 -7.03
N HIS A 236 5.07 -5.63 -7.43
CA HIS A 236 4.18 -6.08 -8.49
C HIS A 236 3.00 -6.86 -7.91
N GLY A 237 1.84 -6.22 -7.86
CA GLY A 237 0.60 -6.85 -7.46
C GLY A 237 -0.09 -7.57 -8.62
N ASN A 238 -0.29 -8.87 -8.49
CA ASN A 238 -1.21 -9.63 -9.33
C ASN A 238 -2.59 -9.68 -8.67
N ALA A 239 -3.51 -8.88 -9.20
CA ALA A 239 -4.90 -8.92 -8.81
C ALA A 239 -5.59 -10.17 -9.36
N GLN A 240 -6.43 -10.78 -8.53
CA GLN A 240 -7.22 -11.97 -8.81
C GLN A 240 -6.38 -13.08 -9.45
N ALA A 241 -5.17 -13.30 -8.94
CA ALA A 241 -4.23 -14.27 -9.49
C ALA A 241 -4.85 -15.68 -9.51
N GLY A 242 -4.78 -16.35 -10.65
CA GLY A 242 -5.48 -17.62 -10.88
C GLY A 242 -7.01 -17.53 -10.76
N GLY A 243 -7.62 -16.35 -10.88
CA GLY A 243 -9.06 -16.13 -10.77
C GLY A 243 -9.89 -17.07 -11.63
N VAL A 244 -9.45 -17.42 -12.84
CA VAL A 244 -10.15 -18.40 -13.69
C VAL A 244 -9.63 -19.82 -13.47
N THR A 245 -8.31 -20.03 -13.46
CA THR A 245 -7.70 -21.37 -13.51
C THR A 245 -7.42 -21.99 -12.14
N GLY A 246 -7.45 -21.19 -11.09
CA GLY A 246 -7.07 -21.54 -9.72
C GLY A 246 -8.20 -22.10 -8.88
N GLY A 247 -9.44 -22.06 -9.38
CA GLY A 247 -10.65 -22.54 -8.70
C GLY A 247 -10.83 -24.07 -8.70
N PRO A 248 -12.07 -24.55 -8.57
CA PRO A 248 -12.36 -25.99 -8.55
C PRO A 248 -11.87 -26.69 -9.83
N PRO A 249 -11.42 -27.96 -9.75
CA PRO A 249 -11.39 -28.80 -8.55
C PRO A 249 -10.11 -28.68 -7.71
N GLY A 250 -9.11 -27.92 -8.18
CA GLY A 250 -7.76 -27.91 -7.62
C GLY A 250 -7.51 -26.88 -6.52
N TYR A 251 -8.25 -25.76 -6.54
CA TYR A 251 -8.14 -24.67 -5.56
C TYR A 251 -6.70 -24.19 -5.32
N GLN A 252 -5.90 -24.12 -6.40
CA GLN A 252 -4.47 -23.80 -6.34
C GLN A 252 -4.20 -22.32 -6.05
N ALA A 253 -5.14 -21.44 -6.39
CA ALA A 253 -5.05 -20.00 -6.19
C ALA A 253 -6.43 -19.50 -5.69
N ARG A 254 -6.80 -19.99 -4.51
CA ARG A 254 -8.01 -19.63 -3.77
C ARG A 254 -7.69 -19.55 -2.28
N ASP A 255 -8.44 -18.72 -1.58
CA ASP A 255 -8.47 -18.64 -0.11
C ASP A 255 -7.10 -18.42 0.53
N ASN A 256 -6.28 -17.60 -0.13
CA ASN A 256 -4.93 -17.30 0.32
C ASN A 256 -4.44 -16.01 -0.34
N ALA A 257 -3.22 -15.62 -0.01
CA ALA A 257 -2.39 -14.72 -0.80
C ALA A 257 -0.94 -15.22 -0.71
N ASN A 258 0.01 -14.56 -1.37
CA ASN A 258 1.43 -14.75 -1.07
C ASN A 258 2.27 -13.63 -1.63
N GLN A 259 3.41 -13.44 -0.99
CA GLN A 259 4.47 -12.55 -1.44
C GLN A 259 5.73 -13.32 -1.85
N ILE A 260 6.27 -12.99 -3.03
CA ILE A 260 7.57 -13.44 -3.48
C ILE A 260 8.55 -12.29 -3.38
N THR A 261 9.52 -12.41 -2.47
CA THR A 261 10.53 -11.38 -2.24
C THR A 261 11.90 -11.85 -2.72
N PRO A 262 12.28 -11.60 -3.98
CA PRO A 262 13.64 -11.82 -4.43
C PRO A 262 14.57 -10.73 -3.86
N PRO A 263 15.89 -10.89 -4.05
CA PRO A 263 16.85 -9.89 -3.60
C PRO A 263 16.63 -8.48 -4.16
N ASP A 264 17.18 -7.48 -3.48
CA ASP A 264 17.16 -6.07 -3.89
C ASP A 264 17.57 -5.88 -5.37
N GLY A 265 16.81 -5.05 -6.08
CA GLY A 265 16.90 -4.82 -7.53
C GLY A 265 16.27 -5.91 -8.40
N SER A 266 15.59 -6.89 -7.79
CA SER A 266 14.74 -7.86 -8.49
C SER A 266 13.30 -7.64 -8.08
N LEU A 267 12.41 -7.66 -9.07
CA LEU A 267 10.99 -7.39 -8.89
C LEU A 267 10.30 -8.39 -7.94
N PRO A 268 9.77 -7.95 -6.79
CA PRO A 268 8.88 -8.75 -5.95
C PRO A 268 7.49 -8.93 -6.56
N ILE A 269 6.74 -9.93 -6.09
CA ILE A 269 5.43 -10.30 -6.64
C ILE A 269 4.46 -10.66 -5.51
N THR A 270 3.47 -9.82 -5.27
CA THR A 270 2.31 -10.15 -4.43
C THR A 270 1.21 -10.76 -5.30
N ASN A 271 0.66 -11.90 -4.88
CA ASN A 271 -0.50 -12.52 -5.50
C ASN A 271 -1.70 -12.47 -4.55
N MET A 272 -2.73 -11.72 -4.94
CA MET A 272 -4.01 -11.71 -4.25
C MET A 272 -4.96 -12.68 -4.92
N TYR A 273 -5.68 -13.48 -4.13
CA TYR A 273 -6.62 -14.48 -4.65
C TYR A 273 -8.06 -14.13 -4.32
N LEU A 274 -8.95 -14.69 -5.14
CA LEU A 274 -10.36 -14.79 -4.82
C LEU A 274 -10.58 -15.83 -3.71
N TRP A 275 -11.55 -15.56 -2.86
CA TRP A 275 -11.93 -16.40 -1.73
C TRP A 275 -13.32 -17.00 -1.96
N GLN A 276 -13.50 -18.26 -1.54
CA GLN A 276 -14.72 -19.02 -1.74
C GLN A 276 -14.76 -20.27 -0.85
N PRO A 277 -15.92 -20.90 -0.62
CA PRO A 277 -15.94 -22.17 0.09
C PRO A 277 -15.11 -23.29 -0.59
N ILE A 278 -14.12 -23.85 0.13
CA ILE A 278 -13.34 -25.02 -0.30
C ILE A 278 -13.81 -26.28 0.43
N PRO A 279 -14.16 -27.37 -0.29
CA PRO A 279 -14.49 -28.65 0.33
C PRO A 279 -13.36 -29.18 1.23
N GLY A 280 -13.64 -29.29 2.53
CA GLY A 280 -12.69 -29.79 3.53
C GLY A 280 -11.77 -28.71 4.13
N GLY A 281 -11.94 -27.43 3.76
CA GLY A 281 -11.30 -26.28 4.39
C GLY A 281 -12.24 -25.50 5.31
N PHE A 282 -11.82 -24.31 5.73
CA PHE A 282 -12.72 -23.34 6.35
C PHE A 282 -13.70 -22.79 5.29
N TYR A 283 -14.83 -22.26 5.74
CA TYR A 283 -15.93 -21.87 4.85
C TYR A 283 -15.90 -20.36 4.61
N SER A 284 -14.96 -19.92 3.78
CA SER A 284 -14.82 -18.52 3.39
C SER A 284 -16.06 -18.01 2.61
N PRO A 285 -16.47 -16.74 2.76
CA PRO A 285 -17.42 -16.09 1.87
C PRO A 285 -16.87 -15.94 0.43
N CYS A 286 -17.77 -15.71 -0.53
CA CYS A 286 -17.39 -15.37 -1.90
C CYS A 286 -16.91 -13.93 -1.99
N VAL A 287 -15.62 -13.68 -1.77
CA VAL A 287 -15.07 -12.32 -1.77
C VAL A 287 -13.74 -12.22 -2.49
N ASP A 288 -13.32 -11.00 -2.81
CA ASP A 288 -12.04 -10.74 -3.45
C ASP A 288 -11.01 -10.26 -2.42
N GLY A 289 -9.87 -10.95 -2.36
CA GLY A 289 -8.78 -10.60 -1.44
C GLY A 289 -8.11 -9.28 -1.79
N ASP A 290 -8.22 -8.82 -3.04
CA ASP A 290 -7.71 -7.52 -3.50
C ASP A 290 -8.32 -6.30 -2.79
N TYR A 291 -9.36 -6.51 -1.98
CA TYR A 291 -10.00 -5.46 -1.18
C TYR A 291 -9.72 -5.56 0.33
N ASP A 292 -8.97 -6.55 0.80
CA ASP A 292 -8.67 -6.72 2.23
C ASP A 292 -7.28 -6.20 2.58
N MET A 293 -7.23 -4.97 3.10
CA MET A 293 -6.00 -4.28 3.46
C MET A 293 -5.20 -5.02 4.54
N SER A 294 -5.86 -5.77 5.43
CA SER A 294 -5.13 -6.56 6.43
C SER A 294 -4.35 -7.71 5.79
N VAL A 295 -4.86 -8.28 4.69
CA VAL A 295 -4.15 -9.31 3.90
C VAL A 295 -3.08 -8.66 3.01
N ILE A 296 -3.41 -7.56 2.33
CA ILE A 296 -2.43 -6.84 1.47
C ILE A 296 -1.23 -6.36 2.30
N GLY A 297 -1.49 -5.74 3.46
CA GLY A 297 -0.44 -5.30 4.38
C GLY A 297 0.38 -6.46 4.95
N HIS A 298 -0.24 -7.62 5.19
CA HIS A 298 0.46 -8.84 5.60
C HIS A 298 1.44 -9.28 4.51
N GLU A 299 1.00 -9.40 3.27
CA GLU A 299 1.86 -9.81 2.16
C GLU A 299 2.97 -8.79 1.88
N TYR A 300 2.67 -7.49 1.90
CA TYR A 300 3.70 -6.46 1.74
C TYR A 300 4.78 -6.55 2.85
N THR A 301 4.40 -6.95 4.05
CA THR A 301 5.36 -7.10 5.16
C THR A 301 6.29 -8.31 4.99
N HIS A 302 5.90 -9.35 4.25
CA HIS A 302 6.84 -10.38 3.82
C HIS A 302 7.96 -9.78 2.96
N ALA A 303 7.64 -8.77 2.13
CA ALA A 303 8.64 -8.01 1.39
C ALA A 303 9.62 -7.30 2.32
N ILE A 304 9.09 -6.52 3.28
CA ILE A 304 9.89 -5.77 4.25
C ILE A 304 10.82 -6.72 5.01
N THR A 305 10.26 -7.77 5.61
CA THR A 305 11.02 -8.68 6.48
C THR A 305 12.07 -9.48 5.71
N ASN A 306 11.78 -9.94 4.49
CA ASN A 306 12.76 -10.68 3.68
C ASN A 306 13.83 -9.79 3.04
N ARG A 307 13.56 -8.49 2.80
CA ARG A 307 14.59 -7.52 2.38
C ARG A 307 15.48 -7.08 3.54
N MET A 308 14.92 -6.89 4.73
CA MET A 308 15.66 -6.35 5.87
C MET A 308 16.42 -7.40 6.69
N VAL A 309 15.79 -8.56 6.98
CA VAL A 309 16.38 -9.55 7.87
C VAL A 309 17.47 -10.34 7.16
N GLY A 310 18.69 -10.28 7.68
CA GLY A 310 19.86 -10.88 7.04
C GLY A 310 20.40 -10.07 5.86
N GLY A 311 19.89 -8.87 5.64
CA GLY A 311 20.20 -8.03 4.49
C GLY A 311 19.44 -8.46 3.23
N PRO A 312 19.65 -7.74 2.11
CA PRO A 312 18.76 -7.76 0.96
C PRO A 312 18.71 -9.10 0.22
N ASP A 313 19.71 -9.95 0.40
CA ASP A 313 19.90 -11.17 -0.41
C ASP A 313 19.64 -12.47 0.37
N ALA A 314 19.36 -12.43 1.69
CA ALA A 314 19.30 -13.62 2.54
C ALA A 314 17.88 -13.94 3.05
N GLY A 315 17.17 -12.94 3.59
CA GLY A 315 15.82 -13.09 4.14
C GLY A 315 15.68 -14.08 5.30
N LEU A 316 14.44 -14.50 5.55
CA LEU A 316 14.08 -15.39 6.65
C LEU A 316 14.29 -16.87 6.29
N SER A 317 15.10 -17.57 7.10
CA SER A 317 15.43 -18.99 6.88
C SER A 317 15.19 -19.86 8.12
N GLY A 318 14.66 -21.06 7.87
CA GLY A 318 14.26 -22.00 8.92
C GLY A 318 12.87 -21.73 9.49
N THR A 319 12.31 -22.72 10.19
CA THR A 319 10.92 -22.70 10.64
C THR A 319 10.61 -21.53 11.56
N GLN A 320 11.41 -21.33 12.62
CA GLN A 320 11.14 -20.26 13.59
C GLN A 320 11.25 -18.86 12.98
N ALA A 321 12.25 -18.61 12.13
CA ALA A 321 12.40 -17.31 11.48
C ALA A 321 11.21 -17.01 10.56
N ARG A 322 10.74 -18.00 9.80
CA ARG A 322 9.56 -17.85 8.94
C ARG A 322 8.28 -17.64 9.74
N SER A 323 8.07 -18.36 10.84
CA SER A 323 6.94 -18.11 11.74
C SER A 323 6.97 -16.71 12.37
N MET A 324 8.16 -16.16 12.67
CA MET A 324 8.25 -14.76 13.07
C MET A 324 7.90 -13.83 11.91
N GLY A 325 8.27 -14.18 10.67
CA GLY A 325 7.83 -13.50 9.45
C GLY A 325 6.31 -13.36 9.37
N GLU A 326 5.58 -14.48 9.47
CA GLU A 326 4.11 -14.48 9.51
C GLU A 326 3.54 -13.58 10.63
N SER A 327 4.11 -13.67 11.83
CA SER A 327 3.67 -12.87 12.98
C SER A 327 3.99 -11.38 12.83
N TRP A 328 5.12 -11.00 12.25
CA TRP A 328 5.44 -9.61 11.94
C TRP A 328 4.52 -9.07 10.87
N SER A 329 4.19 -9.88 9.87
CA SER A 329 3.24 -9.51 8.82
C SER A 329 1.85 -9.21 9.36
N ASP A 330 1.34 -10.02 10.28
CA ASP A 330 0.07 -9.70 10.97
C ASP A 330 0.17 -8.42 11.79
N LEU A 331 1.24 -8.29 12.58
CA LEU A 331 1.42 -7.13 13.47
C LEU A 331 1.47 -5.83 12.67
N VAL A 332 2.30 -5.78 11.63
CA VAL A 332 2.50 -4.59 10.81
C VAL A 332 1.22 -4.20 10.06
N ALA A 333 0.50 -5.17 9.50
CA ALA A 333 -0.77 -4.90 8.83
C ALA A 333 -1.79 -4.25 9.78
N ILE A 334 -1.91 -4.77 11.00
CA ILE A 334 -2.81 -4.20 12.01
C ILE A 334 -2.29 -2.87 12.57
N GLU A 335 -0.98 -2.70 12.76
CA GLU A 335 -0.41 -1.41 13.18
C GLU A 335 -0.71 -0.30 12.16
N TYR A 336 -0.57 -0.58 10.86
CA TYR A 336 -0.99 0.35 9.81
C TYR A 336 -2.48 0.72 9.92
N LEU A 337 -3.35 -0.29 10.04
CA LEU A 337 -4.80 -0.04 10.14
C LEU A 337 -5.17 0.75 11.41
N GLN A 338 -4.51 0.49 12.53
CA GLN A 338 -4.73 1.20 13.79
C GLN A 338 -4.20 2.63 13.75
N GLU A 339 -3.04 2.87 13.14
CA GLU A 339 -2.45 4.21 13.03
C GLU A 339 -3.34 5.19 12.27
N TYR A 340 -4.07 4.69 11.28
CA TYR A 340 -4.96 5.50 10.45
C TYR A 340 -6.45 5.40 10.83
N ASP A 341 -6.76 4.83 12.00
CA ASP A 341 -8.13 4.65 12.50
C ASP A 341 -9.05 3.88 11.50
N PHE A 342 -8.48 2.93 10.75
CA PHE A 342 -9.20 2.12 9.77
C PHE A 342 -9.84 0.85 10.35
N VAL A 343 -9.58 0.57 11.63
CA VAL A 343 -10.21 -0.51 12.39
C VAL A 343 -10.76 0.01 13.73
N PRO A 344 -11.90 -0.53 14.21
CA PRO A 344 -12.80 -1.44 13.51
C PRO A 344 -13.69 -0.71 12.49
N VAL A 345 -14.11 -1.40 11.43
CA VAL A 345 -15.14 -0.95 10.48
C VAL A 345 -16.56 -1.36 10.89
N ALA A 346 -16.70 -2.41 11.71
CA ALA A 346 -17.97 -2.87 12.26
C ALA A 346 -17.79 -3.49 13.68
N ASP A 347 -18.30 -4.70 13.90
CA ASP A 347 -18.23 -5.43 15.18
C ASP A 347 -17.11 -6.47 15.23
N GLU A 348 -16.14 -6.41 14.31
CA GLU A 348 -14.96 -7.27 14.31
C GLU A 348 -13.93 -6.88 15.37
N ASN A 349 -13.11 -7.86 15.72
CA ASN A 349 -11.94 -7.65 16.54
C ASN A 349 -10.93 -6.80 15.76
N PRO A 350 -10.56 -5.59 16.23
CA PRO A 350 -9.66 -4.70 15.50
C PRO A 350 -8.20 -5.17 15.49
N PHE A 351 -7.92 -6.35 16.05
CA PHE A 351 -6.63 -7.03 16.02
C PHE A 351 -6.65 -8.35 15.23
N ALA A 352 -7.72 -8.63 14.49
CA ALA A 352 -7.84 -9.81 13.64
C ALA A 352 -7.44 -9.48 12.19
N VAL A 353 -6.67 -10.38 11.58
CA VAL A 353 -6.29 -10.31 10.16
C VAL A 353 -7.24 -11.15 9.32
N GLY A 354 -7.74 -10.59 8.24
CA GLY A 354 -8.65 -11.23 7.29
C GLY A 354 -10.08 -11.50 7.79
N PRO A 355 -10.72 -10.67 8.65
CA PRO A 355 -12.11 -10.93 9.05
C PRO A 355 -13.08 -10.88 7.86
N TYR A 356 -12.81 -10.04 6.85
CA TYR A 356 -13.62 -9.96 5.63
C TYR A 356 -13.50 -11.25 4.80
N VAL A 357 -12.27 -11.65 4.48
CA VAL A 357 -12.01 -12.83 3.63
C VAL A 357 -12.31 -14.18 4.29
N THR A 358 -12.35 -14.25 5.62
CA THR A 358 -12.67 -15.50 6.34
C THR A 358 -14.11 -15.57 6.83
N GLY A 359 -14.75 -14.42 7.06
CA GLY A 359 -16.01 -14.32 7.78
C GLY A 359 -15.93 -14.55 9.29
N ASP A 360 -14.72 -14.74 9.84
CA ASP A 360 -14.51 -14.80 11.29
C ASP A 360 -14.15 -13.41 11.82
N LYS A 361 -15.14 -12.73 12.39
CA LYS A 361 -14.99 -11.41 13.00
C LYS A 361 -14.16 -11.42 14.29
N ASN A 362 -13.85 -12.56 14.90
CA ASN A 362 -13.15 -12.62 16.19
C ASN A 362 -11.66 -12.90 16.02
N ALA A 363 -11.32 -13.94 15.26
CA ALA A 363 -9.94 -14.40 15.09
C ALA A 363 -9.40 -14.17 13.68
N GLY A 364 -10.28 -13.87 12.70
CA GLY A 364 -9.91 -13.78 11.30
C GLY A 364 -9.37 -15.13 10.82
N ILE A 365 -8.22 -15.11 10.14
CA ILE A 365 -7.58 -16.33 9.63
C ILE A 365 -6.77 -17.10 10.67
N ARG A 366 -6.41 -16.46 11.79
CA ARG A 366 -5.60 -17.09 12.84
C ARG A 366 -6.51 -17.85 13.81
N ASN A 367 -5.91 -18.73 14.60
CA ASN A 367 -6.67 -19.52 15.58
C ASN A 367 -7.21 -18.69 16.77
N TYR A 368 -6.58 -17.54 17.04
CA TYR A 368 -6.97 -16.59 18.09
C TYR A 368 -6.70 -15.17 17.61
N GLY A 369 -7.51 -14.20 18.07
CA GLY A 369 -7.20 -12.78 17.86
C GLY A 369 -5.90 -12.39 18.57
N MET A 370 -5.10 -11.50 17.98
CA MET A 370 -3.77 -11.16 18.50
C MET A 370 -3.80 -10.57 19.92
N ASN A 371 -4.88 -9.90 20.30
CA ASN A 371 -5.11 -9.30 21.62
C ASN A 371 -5.53 -10.31 22.70
N ASP A 372 -6.01 -11.50 22.32
CA ASP A 372 -6.53 -12.52 23.26
C ASP A 372 -6.09 -13.92 22.82
N SER A 373 -4.78 -14.15 22.88
CA SER A 373 -4.16 -15.43 22.52
C SER A 373 -3.63 -16.17 23.76
N PRO A 374 -4.04 -17.43 24.00
CA PRO A 374 -3.50 -18.25 25.09
C PRO A 374 -2.13 -18.88 24.75
N LEU A 375 -1.62 -18.63 23.54
CA LEU A 375 -0.41 -19.25 23.04
C LEU A 375 0.85 -18.69 23.72
N ASN A 376 1.83 -19.56 23.88
CA ASN A 376 3.17 -19.19 24.33
C ASN A 376 4.23 -19.97 23.55
N TYR A 377 5.51 -19.76 23.85
CA TYR A 377 6.62 -20.37 23.11
C TYR A 377 6.57 -21.91 23.07
N SER A 378 5.98 -22.57 24.07
CA SER A 378 5.81 -24.04 24.07
C SER A 378 4.79 -24.55 23.04
N ASN A 379 4.00 -23.66 22.45
CA ASN A 379 3.03 -23.98 21.42
C ASN A 379 3.62 -23.91 20.00
N ILE A 380 4.89 -23.60 19.79
CA ILE A 380 5.46 -23.62 18.43
C ILE A 380 5.23 -24.99 17.77
N GLY A 381 4.62 -24.98 16.59
CA GLY A 381 4.25 -26.18 15.84
C GLY A 381 2.97 -26.88 16.30
N TYR A 382 2.13 -26.23 17.12
CA TYR A 382 0.82 -26.77 17.52
C TYR A 382 -0.16 -26.86 16.34
N ASP A 383 -0.06 -25.94 15.38
CA ASP A 383 -0.80 -26.01 14.14
C ASP A 383 -0.01 -26.86 13.13
N ILE A 384 -0.60 -27.98 12.75
CA ILE A 384 0.01 -28.98 11.87
C ILE A 384 -0.21 -28.68 10.39
N THR A 385 -0.98 -27.64 10.05
CA THR A 385 -1.31 -27.26 8.67
C THR A 385 -0.32 -26.28 8.05
N GLY A 386 0.53 -25.62 8.83
CA GLY A 386 1.61 -24.74 8.36
C GLY A 386 2.15 -23.82 9.46
N PRO A 387 3.28 -23.11 9.23
CA PRO A 387 3.64 -21.98 10.07
C PRO A 387 2.58 -20.89 9.84
N GLN A 388 1.83 -20.58 10.90
CA GLN A 388 0.94 -19.43 10.97
C GLN A 388 1.58 -18.31 11.77
#